data_AF-A0A0S2VHL2-F1
#
_entry.id   AF-A0A0S2VHL2-F1
#
_cell.length_a   1.000
_cell.length_b   1.000
_cell.length_c   1.000
_cell.angle_alpha   90.00
_cell.angle_beta   90.00
_cell.angle_gamma   90.00
#
_symmetry.space_group_name_H-M   'P 1'
#
loop_
_entity.id
_entity.type
_entity.pdbx_description
1 polymer ?
#
loop_
_entity_poly.entity_id
_entity_poly.type
_entity_poly.pdbx_seq_one_letter_code
_entity_poly.pdbx_strand_id
1 'polypeptide(L)'
;RGILNVLQLNIKKTQNVYELQEAGTQGVCKTLYAITEDEKAERILLTKTRDLNHCQEKVMLDLGMAYTEKCAKCQQDSKNLRGATAYNYILKPVGSGILILEAAVTELIQFSPFTEMNGAAQMQTKQ
;
A
#
# COMPACT_ATOMS: atom_id res chain seq x y z
N ARG A 1 7.66 -14.22 0.09
CA ARG A 1 7.38 -12.99 -0.70
C ARG A 1 7.19 -11.74 0.16
N GLY A 2 6.70 -11.84 1.40
CA GLY A 2 6.47 -10.66 2.26
C GLY A 2 7.69 -9.75 2.46
N ILE A 3 8.85 -10.31 2.82
CA ILE A 3 10.08 -9.52 3.01
C ILE A 3 10.57 -8.90 1.69
N LEU A 4 10.51 -9.66 0.59
CA LEU A 4 10.93 -9.18 -0.73
C LEU A 4 10.10 -7.98 -1.22
N ASN A 5 8.83 -7.88 -0.80
CA ASN A 5 7.95 -6.78 -1.18
C ASN A 5 8.41 -5.43 -0.60
N VAL A 6 9.11 -5.44 0.55
CA VAL A 6 9.70 -4.23 1.15
C VAL A 6 10.84 -3.69 0.29
N LEU A 7 11.57 -4.56 -0.41
CA LEU A 7 12.68 -4.19 -1.29
C LEU A 7 12.22 -3.73 -2.68
N GLN A 8 10.93 -3.91 -3.01
CA GLN A 8 10.39 -3.51 -4.30
C GLN A 8 10.08 -2.01 -4.31
N LEU A 9 10.95 -1.23 -4.95
CA LEU A 9 10.87 0.22 -5.04
C LEU A 9 11.02 0.68 -6.50
N ASN A 10 10.09 1.51 -6.98
CA ASN A 10 10.13 2.10 -8.33
C ASN A 10 10.42 3.61 -8.27
N ILE A 11 11.57 3.97 -7.72
CA ILE A 11 11.95 5.36 -7.47
C ILE A 11 12.21 6.12 -8.78
N LYS A 12 11.37 7.12 -9.08
CA LYS A 12 11.63 8.08 -10.17
C LYS A 12 12.55 9.20 -9.70
N LYS A 13 13.56 9.53 -10.50
CA LYS A 13 14.51 10.63 -10.22
C LYS A 13 13.96 12.02 -10.51
N THR A 14 12.88 12.12 -11.29
CA THR A 14 12.38 13.40 -11.83
C THR A 14 11.18 13.96 -11.07
N GLN A 15 10.58 13.20 -10.16
CA GLN A 15 9.31 13.53 -9.51
C GLN A 15 9.38 13.20 -8.02
N ASN A 16 9.08 14.19 -7.18
CA ASN A 16 9.04 14.00 -5.73
C ASN A 16 7.76 13.31 -5.28
N VAL A 17 6.64 13.53 -5.97
CA VAL A 17 5.36 12.87 -5.69
C VAL A 17 4.78 12.33 -6.98
N TYR A 18 4.44 11.05 -7.00
CA TYR A 18 3.86 10.40 -8.18
C TYR A 18 3.09 9.13 -7.80
N GLU A 19 2.20 8.74 -8.71
CA GLU A 19 1.39 7.54 -8.61
C GLU A 19 1.73 6.57 -9.74
N LEU A 20 1.66 5.27 -9.45
CA LEU A 20 1.73 4.20 -10.45
C LEU A 20 0.94 2.98 -10.00
N GLN A 21 0.72 2.06 -10.93
CA GLN A 21 0.24 0.72 -10.63
C GLN A 21 1.45 -0.18 -10.39
N GLU A 22 1.54 -0.75 -9.20
CA GLU A 22 2.72 -1.51 -8.79
C GLU A 22 2.32 -2.91 -8.34
N ALA A 23 2.98 -3.91 -8.91
CA ALA A 23 2.85 -5.30 -8.50
C ALA A 23 3.40 -5.51 -7.09
N GLY A 24 2.78 -6.40 -6.32
CA GLY A 24 3.29 -6.84 -5.03
C GLY A 24 2.57 -8.10 -4.57
N THR A 25 2.74 -8.48 -3.31
CA THR A 25 2.20 -9.74 -2.76
C THR A 25 0.68 -9.86 -2.82
N GLN A 26 -0.05 -8.74 -2.78
CA GLN A 26 -1.52 -8.68 -2.80
C GLN A 26 -2.09 -8.35 -4.18
N GLY A 27 -1.25 -8.32 -5.23
CA GLY A 27 -1.61 -7.97 -6.59
C GLY A 27 -1.02 -6.65 -7.07
N VAL A 28 -1.59 -6.12 -8.16
CA VAL A 28 -1.17 -4.88 -8.82
C VAL A 28 -2.09 -3.76 -8.37
N CYS A 29 -1.59 -2.87 -7.51
CA CYS A 29 -2.37 -1.84 -6.84
C CYS A 29 -1.81 -0.45 -7.04
N LYS A 30 -2.72 0.54 -6.96
CA LYS A 30 -2.37 1.96 -6.98
C LYS A 30 -1.42 2.26 -5.83
N THR A 31 -0.26 2.79 -6.16
CA THR A 31 0.82 3.08 -5.23
C THR A 31 1.26 4.52 -5.41
N LEU A 32 1.21 5.29 -4.33
CA LEU A 32 1.69 6.66 -4.24
C LEU A 32 3.08 6.65 -3.62
N TYR A 33 3.98 7.40 -4.23
CA TYR A 33 5.31 7.68 -3.69
C TYR A 33 5.39 9.17 -3.35
N ALA A 34 5.99 9.47 -2.20
CA ALA A 34 6.37 10.80 -1.78
C ALA A 34 7.83 10.75 -1.30
N ILE A 35 8.68 11.57 -1.91
CA ILE A 35 10.12 11.61 -1.69
C ILE A 35 10.47 12.98 -1.16
N THR A 36 11.16 13.00 -0.03
CA THR A 36 11.68 14.21 0.60
C THR A 36 13.17 14.01 0.85
N GLU A 37 13.99 14.88 0.28
CA GLU A 37 15.43 14.86 0.50
C GLU A 37 15.80 15.67 1.74
N ASP A 38 16.61 15.10 2.62
CA ASP A 38 17.24 15.77 3.75
C ASP A 38 18.71 16.03 3.39
N GLU A 39 18.95 17.22 2.83
CA GLU A 39 20.28 17.67 2.40
C GLU A 39 21.28 17.72 3.56
N LYS A 40 20.83 17.93 4.80
CA LYS A 40 21.71 18.06 5.97
C LYS A 40 22.26 16.71 6.43
N ALA A 41 21.46 15.66 6.29
CA ALA A 41 21.82 14.31 6.71
C ALA A 41 22.32 13.43 5.55
N GLU A 42 22.34 13.95 4.32
CA GLU A 42 22.55 13.18 3.07
C GLU A 42 21.62 11.95 2.99
N ARG A 43 20.35 12.14 3.38
CA ARG A 43 19.34 11.07 3.44
C ARG A 43 18.14 11.40 2.57
N ILE A 44 17.49 10.35 2.08
CA ILE A 44 16.22 10.46 1.36
C ILE A 44 15.16 9.78 2.23
N LEU A 45 14.15 10.55 2.60
CA LEU A 45 12.94 10.06 3.26
C LEU A 45 11.92 9.72 2.19
N LEU A 46 11.52 8.46 2.13
CA LEU A 46 10.54 7.99 1.15
C LEU A 46 9.35 7.39 1.86
N THR A 47 8.18 7.93 1.58
CA THR A 47 6.90 7.37 1.98
C THR A 47 6.23 6.77 0.76
N LYS A 48 5.94 5.48 0.84
CA LYS A 48 5.21 4.74 -0.18
C LYS A 48 3.91 4.27 0.43
N THR A 49 2.79 4.53 -0.24
CA THR A 49 1.47 4.09 0.21
C THR A 49 0.81 3.28 -0.88
N ARG A 50 0.36 2.07 -0.57
CA ARG A 50 -0.41 1.20 -1.46
C ARG A 50 -1.87 1.23 -1.04
N ASP A 51 -2.75 1.51 -1.98
CA ASP A 51 -4.19 1.47 -1.78
C ASP A 51 -4.75 0.12 -2.25
N LEU A 52 -5.09 -0.75 -1.29
CA LEU A 52 -5.59 -2.10 -1.56
C LEU A 52 -7.07 -2.12 -1.99
N ASN A 53 -7.69 -0.94 -2.10
CA ASN A 53 -9.04 -0.75 -2.63
C ASN A 53 -9.05 -0.39 -4.11
N HIS A 54 -7.90 -0.01 -4.67
CA HIS A 54 -7.72 0.41 -6.05
C HIS A 54 -6.62 -0.43 -6.71
N CYS A 55 -6.97 -1.67 -7.04
CA CYS A 55 -6.08 -2.61 -7.70
C CYS A 55 -6.60 -2.98 -9.10
N GLN A 56 -5.70 -3.03 -10.08
CA GLN A 56 -5.97 -3.62 -11.39
C GLN A 56 -6.16 -5.13 -11.25
N GLU A 57 -5.32 -5.76 -10.44
CA GLU A 57 -5.38 -7.18 -10.11
C GLU A 57 -5.29 -7.31 -8.59
N LYS A 58 -6.26 -8.01 -8.00
CA LYS A 58 -6.28 -8.26 -6.55
C LYS A 58 -6.17 -9.76 -6.30
N VAL A 59 -5.23 -10.16 -5.45
CA VAL A 59 -5.10 -11.55 -5.02
C VAL A 59 -6.06 -11.80 -3.87
N MET A 60 -7.16 -12.49 -4.15
CA MET A 60 -8.21 -12.83 -3.19
C MET A 60 -8.84 -14.17 -3.58
N LEU A 61 -9.31 -14.90 -2.58
CA LEU A 61 -10.10 -16.12 -2.78
C LEU A 61 -11.43 -15.95 -2.05
N ASP A 62 -12.51 -15.92 -2.82
CA ASP A 62 -13.87 -15.90 -2.29
C ASP A 62 -14.48 -17.31 -2.39
N LEU A 63 -14.99 -17.83 -1.29
CA LEU A 63 -15.65 -19.14 -1.21
C LEU A 63 -17.10 -18.95 -0.79
N GLY A 64 -18.04 -19.66 -1.45
CA GLY A 64 -19.47 -19.60 -1.12
C GLY A 64 -20.22 -18.37 -1.64
N MET A 65 -19.60 -17.55 -2.49
CA MET A 65 -20.18 -16.30 -3.02
C MET A 65 -20.92 -16.47 -4.37
N ALA A 66 -21.08 -17.71 -4.86
CA ALA A 66 -21.57 -18.00 -6.21
C ALA A 66 -22.97 -17.44 -6.53
N TYR A 67 -23.81 -17.27 -5.51
CA TYR A 67 -25.18 -16.74 -5.64
C TYR A 67 -25.30 -15.28 -5.22
N THR A 68 -24.19 -14.61 -4.92
CA THR A 68 -24.20 -13.20 -4.53
C THR A 68 -24.18 -12.28 -5.75
N GLU A 69 -24.94 -11.20 -5.70
CA GLU A 69 -24.96 -10.20 -6.75
C GLU A 69 -24.20 -8.94 -6.32
N LYS A 70 -23.39 -8.42 -7.24
CA LYS A 70 -22.63 -7.20 -6.99
C LYS A 70 -23.53 -5.98 -7.12
N CYS A 71 -23.85 -5.33 -6.01
CA CYS A 71 -24.52 -4.03 -6.02
C CYS A 71 -23.51 -2.87 -6.17
N ALA A 72 -23.36 -2.33 -7.38
CA ALA A 72 -22.42 -1.24 -7.65
C ALA A 72 -22.73 0.05 -6.86
N LYS A 73 -24.01 0.42 -6.75
CA LYS A 73 -24.45 1.59 -5.98
C LYS A 73 -24.13 1.45 -4.49
N CYS A 74 -24.43 0.28 -3.91
CA CYS A 74 -24.13 -0.02 -2.51
C CYS A 74 -22.63 0.09 -2.20
N GLN A 75 -21.77 -0.32 -3.13
CA GLN A 75 -20.30 -0.25 -3.00
C GLN A 75 -19.73 1.18 -3.15
N GLN A 76 -20.50 2.11 -3.70
CA GLN A 76 -20.16 3.54 -3.68
C GLN A 76 -20.51 4.15 -2.31
N ASP A 77 -21.63 3.73 -1.71
CA ASP A 77 -22.09 4.21 -0.41
C ASP A 77 -21.21 3.67 0.74
N SER A 78 -20.85 2.38 0.71
CA SER A 78 -19.97 1.75 1.70
C SER A 78 -19.15 0.60 1.11
N LYS A 79 -17.87 0.51 1.52
CA LYS A 79 -17.01 -0.64 1.20
C LYS A 79 -16.80 -1.46 2.46
N ASN A 80 -17.25 -2.71 2.44
CA ASN A 80 -17.14 -3.61 3.58
C ASN A 80 -15.71 -4.03 3.89
N LEU A 81 -14.84 -4.13 2.88
CA LEU A 81 -13.44 -4.44 3.05
C LEU A 81 -12.60 -3.26 2.56
N ARG A 82 -11.80 -2.71 3.46
CA ARG A 82 -10.84 -1.66 3.16
C ARG A 82 -9.43 -2.09 3.54
N GLY A 83 -8.45 -1.65 2.76
CA GLY A 83 -7.05 -1.88 3.13
C GLY A 83 -6.11 -0.83 2.56
N ALA A 84 -5.06 -0.55 3.30
CA ALA A 84 -3.94 0.27 2.84
C ALA A 84 -2.65 -0.17 3.52
N THR A 85 -1.54 0.00 2.82
CA THR A 85 -0.20 -0.31 3.34
C THR A 85 0.69 0.90 3.18
N ALA A 86 1.22 1.40 4.29
CA ALA A 86 2.21 2.48 4.32
C ALA A 86 3.61 1.89 4.57
N TYR A 87 4.57 2.36 3.81
CA TYR A 87 5.98 2.02 3.91
C TYR A 87 6.76 3.32 4.10
N ASN A 88 7.53 3.40 5.18
CA ASN A 88 8.42 4.51 5.45
C ASN A 88 9.85 4.03 5.33
N TYR A 89 10.64 4.70 4.50
CA TYR A 89 12.02 4.34 4.26
C TYR A 89 12.94 5.50 4.60
N ILE A 90 14.06 5.16 5.22
CA ILE A 90 15.23 6.03 5.30
C ILE A 90 16.27 5.45 4.35
N LEU A 91 16.61 6.22 3.33
CA LEU A 91 17.48 5.80 2.25
C LEU A 91 18.75 6.65 2.24
N LYS A 92 19.86 6.07 1.81
CA LYS A 92 21.13 6.77 1.57
C LYS A 92 21.60 6.55 0.13
N PRO A 93 21.82 7.62 -0.66
CA PRO A 93 22.43 7.48 -1.97
C PRO A 93 23.89 7.02 -1.83
N VAL A 94 24.28 6.04 -2.64
CA VAL A 94 25.66 5.52 -2.73
C VAL A 94 26.05 5.44 -4.20
N GLY A 95 27.35 5.38 -4.51
CA GLY A 95 27.82 5.39 -5.91
C GLY A 95 27.22 4.27 -6.79
N SER A 96 26.83 3.14 -6.19
CA SER A 96 26.20 2.00 -6.88
C SER A 96 24.67 2.02 -6.91
N GLY A 97 24.01 3.01 -6.30
CA GLY A 97 22.55 3.07 -6.23
C GLY A 97 22.01 3.67 -4.92
N ILE A 98 20.98 3.05 -4.34
CA ILE A 98 20.34 3.51 -3.11
C ILE A 98 20.44 2.39 -2.07
N LEU A 99 20.94 2.74 -0.89
CA LEU A 99 20.98 1.85 0.27
C LEU A 99 19.76 2.13 1.16
N ILE A 100 19.01 1.09 1.52
CA ILE A 100 17.95 1.17 2.52
C ILE A 100 18.60 1.08 3.90
N LEU A 101 18.55 2.16 4.68
CA LEU A 101 19.02 2.19 6.07
C LEU A 101 17.95 1.65 7.01
N GLU A 102 16.70 2.05 6.78
CA GLU A 102 15.54 1.63 7.56
C GLU A 102 14.33 1.50 6.66
N ALA A 103 13.49 0.50 6.95
CA ALA A 103 12.18 0.34 6.34
C ALA A 103 11.19 -0.08 7.43
N ALA A 104 10.16 0.73 7.63
CA ALA A 104 9.07 0.44 8.55
C ALA A 104 7.78 0.32 7.75
N VAL A 105 7.10 -0.81 7.86
CA VAL A 105 5.86 -1.07 7.13
C VAL A 105 4.70 -1.17 8.10
N THR A 106 3.58 -0.56 7.74
CA THR A 106 2.31 -0.72 8.46
C THR A 106 1.20 -0.97 7.47
N GLU A 107 0.59 -2.15 7.57
CA GLU A 107 -0.62 -2.50 6.84
C GLU A 107 -1.81 -2.47 7.78
N LEU A 108 -2.93 -1.92 7.31
CA LEU A 108 -4.21 -2.00 7.97
C LEU A 108 -5.24 -2.57 7.01
N ILE A 109 -5.89 -3.67 7.42
CA ILE A 109 -7.05 -4.23 6.75
C ILE A 109 -8.23 -4.07 7.70
N GLN A 110 -9.30 -3.45 7.22
CA GLN A 110 -10.52 -3.21 7.96
C GLN A 110 -11.68 -3.93 7.28
N PHE A 111 -12.44 -4.68 8.06
CA PHE A 111 -13.70 -5.28 7.64
C PHE A 111 -14.86 -4.70 8.44
N SER A 112 -15.83 -4.10 7.77
CA SER A 112 -17.08 -3.64 8.38
C SER A 112 -18.27 -4.30 7.68
N PRO A 113 -19.05 -5.14 8.39
CA PRO A 113 -20.27 -5.72 7.83
C PRO A 113 -21.40 -4.69 7.68
N PHE A 114 -21.33 -3.58 8.42
CA PHE A 114 -22.31 -2.49 8.41
C PHE A 114 -21.63 -1.17 7.99
N THR A 115 -22.21 -0.03 8.39
CA THR A 115 -21.51 1.26 8.29
C THR A 115 -20.33 1.28 9.26
N GLU A 116 -19.25 1.95 8.89
CA GLU A 116 -18.02 1.99 9.72
C GLU A 116 -18.27 2.58 11.12
N MET A 117 -19.24 3.49 11.25
CA MET A 117 -19.64 4.06 12.55
C MET A 117 -20.23 3.02 13.51
N ASN A 118 -20.78 1.92 12.98
CA ASN A 118 -21.35 0.84 13.79
C ASN A 118 -20.31 -0.22 14.18
N GLY A 119 -19.03 0.06 13.95
CA GLY A 119 -17.91 -0.81 14.29
C GLY A 119 -17.31 -1.52 13.09
N ALA A 120 -16.04 -1.90 13.24
CA ALA A 120 -15.29 -2.65 12.26
C ALA A 120 -14.26 -3.55 12.94
N ALA A 121 -14.01 -4.72 12.36
CA ALA A 121 -12.88 -5.54 12.70
C ALA A 121 -11.63 -5.02 11.96
N GLN A 122 -10.49 -4.97 12.64
CA GLN A 122 -9.23 -4.49 12.06
C GLN A 122 -8.12 -5.51 12.27
N MET A 123 -7.31 -5.69 11.23
CA MET A 123 -6.04 -6.42 11.27
C MET A 123 -4.92 -5.43 10.95
N GLN A 124 -4.00 -5.26 11.88
CA GLN A 124 -2.79 -4.46 11.67
C GLN A 124 -1.57 -5.38 11.56
N THR A 125 -0.77 -5.18 10.52
CA THR A 125 0.51 -5.87 10.34
C THR A 125 1.64 -4.85 10.32
N LYS A 126 2.74 -5.16 11.00
CA LYS A 126 3.96 -4.33 11.01
C LYS A 126 5.16 -5.18 10.60
N GLN A 127 6.11 -4.55 9.90
CA GLN A 127 7.37 -5.16 9.51
C GLN A 127 8.50 -4.16 9.73
#